data_AF-A0A290QFH7-F1
#
_entry.id   AF-A0A290QFH7-F1
#
_cell.length_a   1.000
_cell.length_b   1.000
_cell.length_c   1.000
_cell.angle_alpha   90.00
_cell.angle_beta   90.00
_cell.angle_gamma   90.00
#
_symmetry.space_group_name_H-M   'P 1'
#
loop_
_entity.id
_entity.type
_entity.pdbx_description
1 polymer ?
#
loop_
_entity_poly.entity_id
_entity_poly.type
_entity_poly.pdbx_seq_one_letter_code
_entity_poly.pdbx_strand_id
1 'polypeptide(L)'
;METAQQTISRLLGALETLTAEEHLLLDHGFFPEAIAVQAREQPLVARIVELLFQPGVASGLDDSVQLRAQRLISAQRAQADRLDTAISETRGHLDQVRTAQTRAQKLRPSYGAAYASAPTLSFAREA
;
A
#
# COMPACT_ATOMS: atom_id res chain seq x y z
N MET A 1 -14.08 -22.80 -31.32
CA MET A 1 -13.32 -21.53 -31.36
C MET A 1 -13.94 -20.61 -30.33
N GLU A 2 -13.15 -20.05 -29.41
CA GLU A 2 -13.63 -19.08 -28.42
C GLU A 2 -13.95 -17.76 -29.13
N THR A 3 -15.07 -17.11 -28.81
CA THR A 3 -15.38 -15.76 -29.33
C THR A 3 -14.59 -14.70 -28.57
N ALA A 4 -14.41 -13.50 -29.16
CA ALA A 4 -13.77 -12.38 -28.49
C ALA A 4 -14.45 -12.04 -27.15
N GLN A 5 -15.79 -12.13 -27.12
CA GLN A 5 -16.59 -11.90 -25.92
C GLN A 5 -16.37 -12.98 -24.83
N GLN A 6 -16.31 -14.25 -25.21
CA GLN A 6 -15.97 -15.34 -24.27
C GLN A 6 -14.56 -15.15 -23.70
N THR A 7 -13.61 -14.74 -24.56
CA THR A 7 -12.24 -14.44 -24.15
C THR A 7 -12.18 -13.28 -23.15
N ILE A 8 -12.89 -12.18 -23.40
CA ILE A 8 -12.97 -11.03 -22.49
C ILE A 8 -13.58 -11.45 -21.14
N SER A 9 -14.68 -12.22 -21.16
CA SER A 9 -15.32 -12.69 -19.92
C SER A 9 -14.40 -13.58 -19.08
N ARG A 10 -13.63 -14.47 -19.73
CA ARG A 10 -12.62 -15.31 -19.07
C ARG A 10 -11.49 -14.47 -18.47
N LEU A 11 -10.96 -13.50 -19.22
CA LEU A 11 -9.91 -12.61 -18.75
C LEU A 11 -10.38 -11.74 -17.58
N LEU A 12 -11.61 -11.26 -17.60
CA LEU A 12 -12.21 -10.52 -16.49
C LEU A 12 -12.38 -11.40 -15.24
N GLY A 13 -12.78 -12.67 -15.38
CA GLY A 13 -12.84 -13.59 -14.24
C GLY A 13 -11.47 -13.86 -13.61
N ALA A 14 -10.43 -13.99 -14.44
CA ALA A 14 -9.06 -14.10 -13.95
C ALA A 14 -8.61 -12.81 -13.24
N LEU A 15 -8.92 -11.65 -13.80
CA LEU A 15 -8.62 -10.36 -13.20
C LEU A 15 -9.31 -10.19 -11.84
N GLU A 16 -10.61 -10.49 -11.74
CA GLU A 16 -11.35 -10.45 -10.47
C GLU A 16 -10.70 -11.29 -9.36
N THR A 17 -10.13 -12.45 -9.73
CA THR A 17 -9.47 -13.34 -8.77
C THR A 17 -8.15 -12.74 -8.29
N LEU A 18 -7.35 -12.19 -9.20
CA LEU A 18 -6.09 -11.53 -8.86
C LEU A 18 -6.33 -10.27 -8.03
N THR A 19 -7.34 -9.47 -8.37
CA THR A 19 -7.65 -8.25 -7.62
C THR A 19 -8.15 -8.57 -6.20
N ALA A 20 -8.87 -9.68 -6.02
CA ALA A 20 -9.24 -10.15 -4.68
C ALA A 20 -8.01 -10.62 -3.88
N GLU A 21 -7.05 -11.29 -4.51
CA GLU A 21 -5.76 -11.67 -3.90
C GLU A 21 -4.96 -10.41 -3.53
N GLU A 22 -4.87 -9.42 -4.42
CA GLU A 22 -4.21 -8.13 -4.17
C GLU A 22 -4.81 -7.44 -2.95
N HIS A 23 -6.14 -7.30 -2.89
CA HIS A 23 -6.82 -6.66 -1.77
C HIS A 23 -6.51 -7.35 -0.44
N LEU A 24 -6.54 -8.68 -0.40
CA LEU A 24 -6.21 -9.44 0.80
C LEU A 24 -4.76 -9.20 1.25
N LEU A 25 -3.82 -9.18 0.32
CA LEU A 25 -2.41 -8.92 0.63
C LEU A 25 -2.20 -7.49 1.15
N LEU A 26 -2.87 -6.51 0.56
CA LEU A 26 -2.83 -5.12 1.02
C LEU A 26 -3.42 -4.95 2.42
N ASP A 27 -4.54 -5.63 2.71
CA ASP A 27 -5.18 -5.59 4.04
C ASP A 27 -4.29 -6.21 5.13
N HIS A 28 -3.42 -7.16 4.76
CA HIS A 28 -2.44 -7.76 5.66
C HIS A 28 -1.06 -7.06 5.66
N GLY A 29 -0.86 -6.02 4.84
CA GLY A 29 0.40 -5.28 4.75
C GLY A 29 1.52 -5.99 3.98
N PHE A 30 1.18 -7.02 3.19
CA PHE A 30 2.12 -7.73 2.31
C PHE A 30 2.30 -6.99 0.97
N PHE A 31 2.92 -5.81 1.05
CA PHE A 31 3.08 -4.91 -0.12
C PHE A 31 3.95 -5.50 -1.25
N PRO A 32 5.09 -6.17 -0.99
CA PRO A 32 5.89 -6.77 -2.06
C PRO A 32 5.11 -7.82 -2.87
N GLU A 33 4.32 -8.65 -2.18
CA GLU A 33 3.47 -9.67 -2.78
C GLU A 33 2.32 -9.04 -3.57
N ALA A 34 1.69 -7.98 -3.04
CA ALA A 34 0.67 -7.23 -3.77
C ALA A 34 1.21 -6.63 -5.08
N ILE A 35 2.42 -6.06 -5.07
CA ILE A 35 3.08 -5.56 -6.29
C ILE A 35 3.33 -6.71 -7.30
N ALA A 36 3.69 -7.90 -6.81
CA ALA A 36 3.87 -9.07 -7.68
C ALA A 36 2.54 -9.56 -8.27
N VAL A 37 1.41 -9.45 -7.56
CA VAL A 37 0.07 -9.66 -8.13
C VAL A 37 -0.22 -8.64 -9.21
N GLN A 38 -0.01 -7.35 -8.94
CA GLN A 38 -0.30 -6.27 -9.88
C GLN A 38 0.48 -6.41 -11.20
N ALA A 39 1.75 -6.86 -11.13
CA ALA A 39 2.54 -7.15 -12.32
C ALA A 39 1.94 -8.28 -13.19
N ARG A 40 1.26 -9.25 -12.56
CA ARG A 40 0.55 -10.35 -13.26
C ARG A 40 -0.79 -9.90 -13.86
N GLU A 41 -1.41 -8.85 -13.32
CA GLU A 41 -2.66 -8.28 -13.85
C GLU A 41 -2.45 -7.48 -15.13
N GLN A 42 -1.34 -6.72 -15.24
CA GLN A 42 -1.04 -5.87 -16.41
C GLN A 42 -1.23 -6.55 -17.78
N PRO A 43 -0.68 -7.75 -18.05
CA PRO A 43 -0.88 -8.40 -19.35
C PRO A 43 -2.34 -8.78 -19.61
N LEU A 44 -3.14 -9.07 -18.57
CA LEU A 44 -4.57 -9.36 -18.73
C LEU A 44 -5.34 -8.10 -19.13
N VAL A 45 -5.06 -6.98 -18.46
CA VAL A 45 -5.67 -5.69 -18.78
C VAL A 45 -5.30 -5.26 -20.19
N ALA A 46 -4.02 -5.33 -20.56
CA ALA A 46 -3.56 -5.00 -21.90
C ALA A 46 -4.29 -5.84 -22.97
N ARG A 47 -4.45 -7.15 -22.71
CA ARG A 47 -5.15 -8.04 -23.64
C ARG A 47 -6.64 -7.73 -23.74
N ILE A 48 -7.31 -7.42 -22.63
CA ILE A 48 -8.72 -6.98 -22.65
C ILE A 48 -8.84 -5.72 -23.49
N VAL A 49 -7.97 -4.72 -23.27
CA VAL A 49 -7.96 -3.46 -24.02
C VAL A 49 -7.76 -3.70 -25.52
N GLU A 50 -6.78 -4.52 -25.91
CA GLU A 50 -6.57 -4.90 -27.32
C GLU A 50 -7.83 -5.49 -27.96
N LEU A 51 -8.54 -6.38 -27.26
CA LEU A 51 -9.76 -7.02 -27.76
C LEU A 51 -10.91 -6.02 -27.88
N LEU A 52 -11.00 -5.03 -26.97
CA LEU A 52 -12.00 -3.97 -27.03
C LEU A 52 -11.81 -3.02 -28.22
N PHE A 53 -10.57 -2.82 -28.68
CA PHE A 53 -10.27 -2.01 -29.86
C PHE A 53 -10.62 -2.69 -31.19
N GLN A 54 -11.00 -3.96 -31.18
CA GLN A 54 -11.45 -4.65 -32.40
C GLN A 54 -12.83 -4.12 -32.83
N PRO A 55 -13.04 -3.86 -34.14
CA PRO A 55 -14.27 -3.27 -34.63
C PRO A 55 -15.48 -4.17 -34.31
N GLY A 56 -16.51 -3.59 -33.70
CA GLY A 56 -17.75 -4.28 -33.35
C GLY A 56 -17.74 -5.06 -32.04
N VAL A 57 -16.58 -5.21 -31.36
CA VAL A 57 -16.49 -5.94 -30.09
C VAL A 57 -16.99 -5.09 -28.93
N ALA A 58 -16.56 -3.83 -28.83
CA ALA A 58 -16.99 -2.93 -27.75
C ALA A 58 -18.51 -2.69 -27.75
N SER A 59 -19.11 -2.53 -28.93
CA SER A 59 -20.55 -2.33 -29.10
C SER A 59 -21.39 -3.61 -28.94
N GLY A 60 -20.74 -4.78 -28.99
CA GLY A 60 -21.38 -6.10 -28.86
C GLY A 60 -21.21 -6.74 -27.49
N LEU A 61 -20.68 -6.01 -26.50
CA LEU A 61 -20.51 -6.53 -25.14
C LEU A 61 -21.82 -6.56 -24.38
N ASP A 62 -22.14 -7.73 -23.82
CA ASP A 62 -23.25 -7.88 -22.88
C ASP A 62 -23.12 -6.91 -21.69
N ASP A 63 -24.25 -6.37 -21.25
CA ASP A 63 -24.36 -5.49 -20.08
C ASP A 63 -23.75 -6.11 -18.81
N SER A 64 -23.82 -7.44 -18.68
CA SER A 64 -23.24 -8.17 -17.55
C SER A 64 -21.71 -8.02 -17.46
N VAL A 65 -21.02 -8.02 -18.59
CA VAL A 65 -19.57 -7.87 -18.68
C VAL A 65 -19.18 -6.43 -18.36
N GLN A 66 -19.94 -5.47 -18.87
CA GLN A 66 -19.73 -4.05 -18.57
C GLN A 66 -19.92 -3.75 -17.08
N LEU A 67 -20.95 -4.32 -16.45
CA LEU A 67 -21.23 -4.17 -15.03
C LEU A 67 -20.09 -4.75 -14.16
N ARG A 68 -19.55 -5.92 -14.53
CA ARG A 68 -18.41 -6.53 -13.84
C ARG A 68 -17.16 -5.66 -13.92
N ALA A 69 -16.82 -5.17 -15.12
CA ALA A 69 -15.70 -4.27 -15.31
C ALA A 69 -15.86 -2.97 -14.48
N GLN A 70 -17.05 -2.38 -14.45
CA GLN A 70 -17.34 -1.21 -13.61
C GLN A 70 -17.15 -1.50 -12.13
N ARG A 71 -17.63 -2.64 -11.63
CA ARG A 71 -17.43 -3.04 -10.22
C ARG A 71 -15.96 -3.18 -9.87
N LEU A 72 -15.17 -3.78 -10.75
CA LEU A 72 -13.73 -3.96 -10.56
C LEU A 72 -13.01 -2.60 -10.51
N ILE A 73 -13.32 -1.69 -11.44
CA ILE A 73 -12.78 -0.32 -11.43
C ILE A 73 -13.17 0.43 -10.14
N SER A 74 -14.42 0.28 -9.71
CA SER A 74 -14.92 0.92 -8.48
C SER A 74 -14.18 0.42 -7.25
N ALA A 75 -13.94 -0.90 -7.17
CA ALA A 75 -13.22 -1.53 -6.08
C ALA A 75 -11.75 -1.06 -6.05
N GLN A 76 -11.08 -0.99 -7.21
CA GLN A 76 -9.69 -0.50 -7.29
C GLN A 76 -9.57 0.95 -6.82
N ARG A 77 -10.52 1.81 -7.20
CA ARG A 77 -10.55 3.21 -6.74
C ARG A 77 -10.69 3.31 -5.23
N ALA A 78 -11.65 2.57 -4.67
CA ALA A 78 -11.85 2.55 -3.22
C ALA A 78 -10.61 2.05 -2.46
N GLN A 79 -9.88 1.07 -3.02
CA GLN A 79 -8.63 0.58 -2.43
C GLN A 79 -7.50 1.61 -2.53
N ALA A 80 -7.37 2.31 -3.66
CA ALA A 80 -6.42 3.41 -3.81
C ALA A 80 -6.67 4.53 -2.79
N ASP A 81 -7.93 4.93 -2.60
CA ASP A 81 -8.31 5.96 -1.61
C ASP A 81 -7.95 5.54 -0.18
N ARG A 82 -8.14 4.26 0.16
CA ARG A 82 -7.74 3.69 1.47
C ARG A 82 -6.22 3.71 1.66
N LEU A 83 -5.47 3.31 0.64
CA LEU A 83 -4.01 3.33 0.68
C LEU A 83 -3.47 4.76 0.84
N ASP A 84 -4.02 5.72 0.10
CA ASP A 84 -3.63 7.12 0.22
C ASP A 84 -3.87 7.67 1.64
N THR A 85 -5.02 7.31 2.23
CA THR A 85 -5.34 7.65 3.62
C THR A 85 -4.33 7.03 4.59
N ALA A 86 -4.05 5.73 4.46
CA ALA A 86 -3.10 5.02 5.32
C ALA A 86 -1.66 5.57 5.18
N ILE A 87 -1.24 5.94 3.97
CA ILE A 87 0.06 6.59 3.71
C ILE A 87 0.12 7.94 4.43
N SER A 88 -0.95 8.74 4.33
CA SER A 88 -1.04 10.04 4.99
C SER A 88 -0.93 9.92 6.51
N GLU A 89 -1.70 9.00 7.11
CA GLU A 89 -1.65 8.71 8.55
C GLU A 89 -0.26 8.24 9.00
N THR A 90 0.34 7.31 8.25
CA THR A 90 1.67 6.79 8.55
C THR A 90 2.74 7.88 8.51
N ARG A 91 2.66 8.80 7.52
CA ARG A 91 3.54 9.98 7.47
C ARG A 91 3.37 10.86 8.71
N GLY A 92 2.13 11.09 9.14
CA GLY A 92 1.84 11.82 10.38
C GLY A 92 2.47 11.17 11.61
N HIS A 93 2.39 9.84 11.73
CA HIS A 93 3.04 9.11 12.83
C HIS A 93 4.57 9.20 12.77
N LEU A 94 5.19 9.12 11.58
CA LEU A 94 6.63 9.27 11.43
C LEU A 94 7.11 10.65 11.87
N ASP A 95 6.37 11.72 11.56
CA ASP A 95 6.71 13.08 12.00
C ASP A 95 6.62 13.23 13.53
N GLN A 96 5.63 12.60 14.16
CA GLN A 96 5.52 12.57 15.62
C GLN A 96 6.70 11.83 16.25
N VAL A 97 7.09 10.66 15.71
CA VAL A 97 8.26 9.89 16.17
C VAL A 97 9.54 10.71 16.01
N ARG A 98 9.74 11.36 14.87
CA ARG A 98 10.91 12.22 14.62
C ARG A 98 10.99 13.39 15.61
N THR A 99 9.85 14.00 15.92
CA THR A 99 9.73 15.06 16.93
C THR A 99 10.07 14.52 18.32
N ALA A 100 9.60 13.33 18.67
CA ALA A 100 9.95 12.66 19.93
C ALA A 100 11.45 12.34 20.04
N GLN A 101 12.06 11.80 18.98
CA GLN A 101 13.50 11.53 18.90
C GLN A 101 14.32 12.81 19.06
N THR A 102 13.92 13.89 18.40
CA THR A 102 14.57 15.20 18.52
C THR A 102 14.49 15.73 19.94
N ARG A 103 13.32 15.63 20.60
CA ARG A 103 13.15 15.99 22.02
C ARG A 103 14.05 15.14 22.93
N ALA A 104 14.07 13.83 22.73
CA ALA A 104 14.92 12.92 23.51
C ALA A 104 16.42 13.27 23.34
N GLN A 105 16.87 13.56 22.12
CA GLN A 105 18.25 13.96 21.84
C GLN A 105 18.63 15.28 22.53
N LYS A 106 17.71 16.26 22.58
CA LYS A 106 17.90 17.53 23.31
C LYS A 106 17.98 17.35 24.83
N LEU A 107 17.21 16.40 25.39
CA LEU A 107 17.19 16.15 26.84
C LEU A 107 18.39 15.29 27.31
N ARG A 108 18.93 14.44 26.43
CA ARG A 108 20.06 13.54 26.74
C ARG A 108 21.29 14.22 27.39
N PRO A 109 21.80 15.38 26.94
CA PRO A 109 22.93 16.04 27.60
C PRO A 109 22.60 16.57 29.00
N SER A 110 21.36 17.00 29.26
CA SER A 110 20.93 17.54 30.56
C SER A 110 20.89 16.48 31.66
N TYR A 111 20.61 15.22 31.32
CA TYR A 111 20.56 14.11 32.28
C TYR A 111 21.84 13.25 32.30
N GLY A 112 22.68 13.32 31.25
CA GLY A 112 23.95 12.58 31.20
C GLY A 112 25.10 13.22 31.98
N ALA A 113 25.09 14.55 32.15
CA ALA A 113 26.19 15.28 32.82
C ALA A 113 26.03 15.38 34.36
N ALA A 114 24.79 15.33 34.88
CA ALA A 114 24.52 15.54 36.30
C ALA A 114 25.02 14.40 37.21
N TYR A 115 25.24 13.19 36.67
CA TYR A 115 25.76 12.05 37.43
C TYR A 115 27.30 11.90 37.39
N ALA A 116 28.01 12.71 36.60
CA ALA A 116 29.47 12.61 36.46
C ALA A 116 30.25 13.54 37.41
N SER A 117 29.57 14.31 38.26
CA SER A 117 30.21 15.26 39.18
C SER A 117 29.65 15.15 40.59
N ALA A 118 29.85 13.99 41.23
CA ALA A 118 29.88 13.96 42.68
C ALA A 118 31.29 14.41 43.11
N PRO A 119 31.47 15.61 43.69
CA PRO A 119 32.75 15.95 44.30
C PRO A 119 32.95 15.02 45.50
N THR A 120 34.00 14.20 45.44
CA THR A 120 34.48 13.45 46.59
C THR A 120 34.82 14.44 47.70
N LEU A 121 33.96 14.55 48.71
CA LEU A 121 34.23 15.35 49.92
C LEU A 121 35.39 14.66 50.66
N SER A 122 36.60 15.11 50.38
CA SER A 122 37.82 14.76 51.09
C SER A 122 37.85 15.52 52.42
N PHE A 123 37.47 14.87 53.51
CA PHE A 123 37.81 15.34 54.85
C PHE A 123 39.29 15.04 55.12
N ALA A 124 40.15 16.02 54.84
CA ALA A 124 41.52 16.00 55.36
C ALA A 124 41.44 16.09 56.88
N ARG A 125 41.81 15.00 57.56
CA ARG A 125 41.94 14.94 59.00
C ARG A 125 43.34 15.45 59.35
N GLU A 126 43.43 16.69 59.82
CA GLU A 126 44.63 17.18 60.51
C GLU A 126 44.87 16.34 61.78
N ALA A 127 46.08 15.81 61.89
CA ALA A 127 46.69 15.32 63.13
C ALA A 127 48.21 15.53 63.03
#